data_AF-V5F111-F1
#
_entry.id   AF-V5F111-F1
#
_cell.length_a   1.000
_cell.length_b   1.000
_cell.length_c   1.000
_cell.angle_alpha   90.00
_cell.angle_beta   90.00
_cell.angle_gamma   90.00
#
_symmetry.space_group_name_H-M   'P 1'
#
loop_
_entity.id
_entity.type
_entity.pdbx_description
1 polymer ?
#
loop_
_entity_poly.entity_id
_entity_poly.type
_entity_poly.pdbx_seq_one_letter_code
_entity_poly.pdbx_strand_id
1 'polypeptide(L)'
;MLSSSFSASLALALGCASLLTFSSAAPSPLKRNQPNIVPPAQLGAGGDPRNAGWNISQGYQPNSSYFVEKPTYQVFSNFDFQSIALALHQEYIELDLFNYGLVKFSDADYDAAGIDAEDRHLIRHFAQQEIGHAVALSNMLGPNAPKMCSYRYDFQTVPEFIDFSQRLTKWGESGVYGFLNLLDNRASAQILLQSITTEARQQFAFRQFEGLFPVPEWFETGIPQSWAWTLLSPWIVSCPKENKPIAFEIYPALNWTNQPDAIAAGQAAGGPSISNNVTALTSEGQENTFQWDYPGKTQGPYQQTTTTHTSGVPKFAAYVSQFNVTYAPLYDVDMDARTAKARQPGGKVYPEGPSLINSTIFVALTSNDAHYTPANLTLINNHVVAGPAIYQAG
;
A
#
# COMPACT_ATOMS: atom_id res chain seq x y z
N MET A 1 83.06 1.93 4.20
CA MET A 1 83.71 3.24 4.00
C MET A 1 82.81 4.07 3.10
N LEU A 2 82.35 5.23 3.61
CA LEU A 2 81.90 6.47 2.92
C LEU A 2 80.73 6.35 1.91
N SER A 3 79.51 6.85 2.21
CA SER A 3 79.00 8.25 2.00
C SER A 3 79.15 8.72 0.54
N SER A 4 78.23 9.37 -0.19
CA SER A 4 77.12 10.30 0.12
C SER A 4 76.51 10.74 -1.25
N SER A 5 75.18 10.79 -1.40
CA SER A 5 74.34 12.00 -1.61
C SER A 5 74.14 12.58 -3.03
N PHE A 6 72.85 12.59 -3.43
CA PHE A 6 72.05 13.63 -4.13
C PHE A 6 72.59 14.41 -5.35
N SER A 7 71.83 14.39 -6.47
CA SER A 7 70.98 15.52 -6.93
C SER A 7 70.17 15.20 -8.20
N ALA A 8 69.02 15.85 -8.32
CA ALA A 8 67.91 15.60 -9.23
C ALA A 8 68.13 16.08 -10.69
N SER A 9 67.35 15.53 -11.63
CA SER A 9 66.70 16.30 -12.70
C SER A 9 65.55 15.52 -13.33
N LEU A 10 64.41 16.20 -13.37
CA LEU A 10 63.09 15.82 -13.87
C LEU A 10 63.08 15.88 -15.41
N ALA A 11 62.60 14.84 -16.09
CA ALA A 11 62.25 14.90 -17.51
C ALA A 11 60.88 14.25 -17.74
N LEU A 12 59.90 15.09 -18.07
CA LEU A 12 58.55 14.73 -18.51
C LEU A 12 58.62 13.75 -19.70
N ALA A 13 58.03 12.56 -19.55
CA ALA A 13 57.62 11.73 -20.67
C ALA A 13 56.11 11.90 -20.87
N LEU A 14 55.72 12.71 -21.86
CA LEU A 14 54.35 12.82 -22.36
C LEU A 14 54.00 11.54 -23.11
N GLY A 15 53.03 10.79 -22.58
CA GLY A 15 52.44 9.64 -23.24
C GLY A 15 51.48 10.07 -24.35
N CYS A 16 51.69 9.55 -25.57
CA CYS A 16 50.66 9.51 -26.60
C CYS A 16 49.74 8.31 -26.33
N ALA A 17 48.74 8.50 -25.47
CA ALA A 17 47.56 7.64 -25.45
C ALA A 17 46.58 8.18 -26.52
N SER A 18 46.42 7.41 -27.59
CA SER A 18 45.38 7.61 -28.59
C SER A 18 43.99 7.44 -27.96
N LEU A 19 43.39 8.57 -27.57
CA LEU A 19 42.00 8.67 -27.18
C LEU A 19 41.13 8.58 -28.44
N LEU A 20 40.62 7.38 -28.75
CA LEU A 20 39.39 7.25 -29.53
C LEU A 20 38.25 7.73 -28.63
N THR A 21 37.94 9.02 -28.73
CA THR A 21 36.74 9.59 -28.14
C THR A 21 35.53 9.05 -28.89
N PHE A 22 34.90 8.00 -28.37
CA PHE A 22 33.48 7.78 -28.62
C PHE A 22 32.73 8.93 -27.96
N SER A 23 32.58 10.02 -28.71
CA SER A 23 31.57 11.03 -28.45
C SER A 23 30.21 10.32 -28.58
N SER A 24 29.68 9.80 -27.46
CA SER A 24 28.24 9.64 -27.35
C SER A 24 27.70 11.06 -27.35
N ALA A 25 27.33 11.57 -28.52
CA ALA A 25 26.56 12.78 -28.60
C ALA A 25 25.37 12.59 -27.66
N ALA A 26 25.31 13.40 -26.60
CA ALA A 26 24.11 13.48 -25.79
C ALA A 26 22.92 13.64 -26.75
N PRO A 27 21.81 12.92 -26.55
CA PRO A 27 20.65 13.08 -27.41
C PRO A 27 20.37 14.58 -27.51
N SER A 28 20.36 15.09 -28.74
CA SER A 28 20.06 16.50 -28.98
C SER A 28 18.79 16.82 -28.21
N PRO A 29 18.72 17.95 -27.47
CA PRO A 29 17.49 18.33 -26.80
C PRO A 29 16.42 18.33 -27.86
N LEU A 30 15.49 17.37 -27.78
CA LEU A 30 14.29 17.37 -28.61
C LEU A 30 13.74 18.78 -28.45
N LYS A 31 13.74 19.56 -29.54
CA LYS A 31 13.18 20.91 -29.53
C LYS A 31 11.82 20.78 -28.87
N ARG A 32 11.60 21.56 -27.81
CA ARG A 32 10.39 21.63 -26.98
C ARG A 32 9.17 22.17 -27.75
N ASN A 33 9.04 21.79 -29.03
CA ASN A 33 7.93 22.00 -29.92
C ASN A 33 7.22 20.66 -30.15
N GLN A 34 7.07 19.84 -29.11
CA GLN A 34 6.08 18.78 -29.14
C GLN A 34 4.69 19.42 -28.93
N PRO A 35 3.65 18.97 -29.65
CA PRO A 35 2.29 19.34 -29.30
C PRO A 35 2.04 19.00 -27.83
N ASN A 36 1.25 19.81 -27.13
CA ASN A 36 0.85 19.54 -25.74
C ASN A 36 0.45 18.06 -25.64
N ILE A 37 1.25 17.25 -24.93
CA ILE A 37 1.05 15.79 -24.79
C ILE A 37 -0.35 15.52 -24.23
N VAL A 38 -0.90 16.50 -23.50
CA VAL A 38 -2.26 16.58 -23.00
C VAL A 38 -2.75 18.03 -23.19
N PRO A 39 -3.87 18.30 -23.89
CA PRO A 39 -4.44 19.64 -24.00
C PRO A 39 -4.62 20.29 -22.62
N PRO A 40 -4.35 21.60 -22.44
CA PRO A 40 -4.53 22.27 -21.14
C PRO A 40 -5.94 22.12 -20.53
N ALA A 41 -6.97 21.93 -21.37
CA ALA A 41 -8.33 21.66 -20.92
C ALA A 41 -8.46 20.31 -20.16
N GLN A 42 -7.61 19.33 -20.45
CA GLN A 42 -7.55 18.04 -19.73
C GLN A 42 -6.72 18.11 -18.44
N LEU A 43 -5.84 19.10 -18.30
CA LEU A 43 -5.09 19.37 -17.06
C LEU A 43 -5.92 20.15 -16.01
N GLY A 44 -7.16 20.50 -16.33
CA GLY A 44 -8.09 21.24 -15.47
C GLY A 44 -9.49 20.63 -15.38
N ALA A 45 -9.61 19.32 -15.58
CA ALA A 45 -10.91 18.65 -15.65
C ALA A 45 -11.57 18.48 -14.26
N GLY A 46 -12.65 19.25 -14.02
CA GLY A 46 -13.95 18.61 -13.81
C GLY A 46 -14.67 18.73 -12.47
N GLY A 47 -14.12 19.40 -11.44
CA GLY A 47 -14.86 19.65 -10.20
C GLY A 47 -15.28 21.11 -10.06
N ASP A 48 -16.59 21.42 -10.10
CA ASP A 48 -17.05 22.68 -9.49
C ASP A 48 -17.02 22.48 -7.98
N PRO A 49 -16.06 23.10 -7.27
CA PRO A 49 -15.91 22.84 -5.85
C PRO A 49 -17.17 23.28 -5.08
N ARG A 50 -18.01 24.18 -5.65
CA ARG A 50 -19.24 24.68 -5.02
C ARG A 50 -20.30 23.61 -4.74
N ASN A 51 -20.19 22.42 -5.35
CA ASN A 51 -21.11 21.31 -5.14
C ASN A 51 -20.75 20.39 -3.96
N ALA A 52 -19.58 20.56 -3.33
CA ALA A 52 -19.22 19.86 -2.10
C ALA A 52 -19.78 20.58 -0.87
N GLY A 53 -20.08 19.85 0.21
CA GLY A 53 -20.42 20.49 1.50
C GLY A 53 -19.18 21.18 2.09
N TRP A 54 -19.28 22.46 2.42
CA TRP A 54 -18.14 23.27 2.82
C TRP A 54 -18.10 23.58 4.32
N ASN A 55 -16.90 23.50 4.90
CA ASN A 55 -16.56 24.25 6.10
C ASN A 55 -15.44 25.24 5.71
N ILE A 56 -15.79 26.51 5.45
CA ILE A 56 -14.86 27.50 4.88
C ILE A 56 -14.07 28.17 6.01
N SER A 57 -12.74 28.02 6.00
CA SER A 57 -11.86 28.87 6.80
C SER A 57 -11.93 30.31 6.28
N GLN A 58 -12.37 31.25 7.11
CA GLN A 58 -12.54 32.65 6.70
C GLN A 58 -11.22 33.44 6.55
N GLY A 59 -10.07 32.84 6.83
CA GLY A 59 -8.74 33.46 6.72
C GLY A 59 -7.90 32.87 5.60
N TYR A 60 -7.17 33.73 4.88
CA TYR A 60 -6.18 33.33 3.85
C TYR A 60 -4.80 33.03 4.44
N GLN A 61 -4.48 33.60 5.60
CA GLN A 61 -3.21 33.36 6.27
C GLN A 61 -3.21 31.97 6.91
N PRO A 62 -2.18 31.13 6.69
CA PRO A 62 -2.08 29.84 7.35
C PRO A 62 -1.91 30.06 8.86
N ASN A 63 -2.98 29.80 9.61
CA ASN A 63 -2.92 29.78 11.06
C ASN A 63 -2.50 28.36 11.49
N SER A 64 -1.28 28.22 12.03
CA SER A 64 -0.91 27.03 12.80
C SER A 64 -1.99 26.77 13.84
N SER A 65 -2.26 25.50 14.17
CA SER A 65 -3.30 25.02 15.10
C SER A 65 -3.56 26.06 16.20
N TYR A 66 -4.63 26.82 16.00
CA TYR A 66 -4.93 28.11 16.63
C TYR A 66 -4.45 28.19 18.09
N PHE A 67 -3.44 29.03 18.36
CA PHE A 67 -3.02 29.45 19.71
C PHE A 67 -2.68 28.33 20.72
N VAL A 68 -2.37 27.10 20.28
CA VAL A 68 -1.94 26.03 21.21
C VAL A 68 -0.49 26.27 21.64
N GLU A 69 -0.29 26.85 22.83
CA GLU A 69 1.05 27.15 23.37
C GLU A 69 1.89 25.90 23.68
N LYS A 70 1.24 24.76 23.94
CA LYS A 70 1.88 23.46 24.23
C LYS A 70 1.26 22.36 23.37
N PRO A 71 1.62 22.27 22.08
CA PRO A 71 1.05 21.26 21.19
C PRO A 71 1.45 19.85 21.65
N THR A 72 0.54 18.90 21.45
CA THR A 72 0.77 17.48 21.67
C THR A 72 0.34 16.72 20.42
N TYR A 73 0.98 15.59 20.16
CA TYR A 73 0.63 14.66 19.11
C TYR A 73 -0.13 13.44 19.66
N GLN A 74 -0.59 13.48 20.92
CA GLN A 74 -1.43 12.42 21.48
C GLN A 74 -2.84 12.43 20.89
N VAL A 75 -3.47 11.26 20.85
CA VAL A 75 -4.85 11.09 20.35
C VAL A 75 -5.86 11.90 21.17
N PHE A 76 -6.88 12.46 20.51
CA PHE A 76 -7.89 13.31 21.19
C PHE A 76 -9.23 12.64 21.44
N SER A 77 -9.52 11.53 20.75
CA SER A 77 -10.79 10.83 20.85
C SER A 77 -10.63 9.33 20.87
N ASN A 78 -11.71 8.61 21.19
CA ASN A 78 -11.76 7.16 21.04
C ASN A 78 -11.59 6.74 19.57
N PHE A 79 -12.05 7.55 18.62
CA PHE A 79 -11.85 7.28 17.20
C PHE A 79 -10.38 7.36 16.82
N ASP A 80 -9.69 8.43 17.22
CA ASP A 80 -8.24 8.57 17.04
C ASP A 80 -7.50 7.40 17.69
N PHE A 81 -7.83 7.09 18.95
CA PHE A 81 -7.20 5.98 19.69
C PHE A 81 -7.34 4.65 18.93
N GLN A 82 -8.55 4.30 18.50
CA GLN A 82 -8.80 3.02 17.82
C GLN A 82 -8.13 2.96 16.45
N SER A 83 -8.12 4.07 15.70
CA SER A 83 -7.47 4.15 14.39
C SER A 83 -5.94 4.04 14.51
N ILE A 84 -5.33 4.75 15.46
CA ILE A 84 -3.89 4.65 15.71
C ILE A 84 -3.50 3.31 16.35
N ALA A 85 -4.35 2.71 17.17
CA ALA A 85 -4.12 1.36 17.71
C ALA A 85 -4.15 0.28 16.61
N LEU A 86 -5.02 0.43 15.61
CA LEU A 86 -5.01 -0.42 14.41
C LEU A 86 -3.70 -0.24 13.63
N ALA A 87 -3.29 0.99 13.36
CA ALA A 87 -2.02 1.26 12.69
C ALA A 87 -0.83 0.68 13.48
N LEU A 88 -0.82 0.78 14.81
CA LEU A 88 0.25 0.20 15.62
C LEU A 88 0.31 -1.35 15.50
N HIS A 89 -0.82 -2.03 15.31
CA HIS A 89 -0.81 -3.46 15.00
C HIS A 89 -0.17 -3.76 13.65
N GLN A 90 -0.33 -2.88 12.65
CA GLN A 90 0.34 -2.95 11.36
C GLN A 90 1.86 -2.81 11.54
N GLU A 91 2.33 -1.76 12.22
CA GLU A 91 3.77 -1.53 12.45
C GLU A 91 4.45 -2.75 13.08
N TYR A 92 3.78 -3.38 14.06
CA TYR A 92 4.34 -4.55 14.73
C TYR A 92 4.42 -5.79 13.83
N ILE A 93 3.43 -6.03 12.97
CA ILE A 93 3.49 -7.18 12.07
C ILE A 93 4.54 -6.99 10.97
N GLU A 94 4.75 -5.76 10.50
CA GLU A 94 5.79 -5.42 9.51
C GLU A 94 7.18 -5.57 10.12
N LEU A 95 7.37 -5.03 11.33
CA LEU A 95 8.59 -5.22 12.09
C LEU A 95 8.93 -6.70 12.28
N ASP A 96 7.96 -7.53 12.65
CA ASP A 96 8.15 -8.98 12.78
C ASP A 96 8.45 -9.63 11.44
N LEU A 97 7.60 -9.39 10.44
CA LEU A 97 7.66 -9.99 9.11
C LEU A 97 9.02 -9.76 8.45
N PHE A 98 9.50 -8.52 8.43
CA PHE A 98 10.74 -8.18 7.74
C PHE A 98 11.95 -8.82 8.42
N ASN A 99 11.97 -8.85 9.76
CA ASN A 99 13.01 -9.56 10.50
C ASN A 99 12.92 -11.08 10.32
N TYR A 100 11.71 -11.64 10.36
CA TYR A 100 11.46 -13.07 10.20
C TYR A 100 11.88 -13.57 8.81
N GLY A 101 11.49 -12.87 7.75
CA GLY A 101 11.89 -13.19 6.38
C GLY A 101 13.41 -13.25 6.23
N LEU A 102 14.12 -12.21 6.72
CA LEU A 102 15.58 -12.10 6.66
C LEU A 102 16.35 -13.23 7.35
N VAL A 103 15.74 -13.93 8.32
CA VAL A 103 16.39 -15.05 9.04
C VAL A 103 15.85 -16.43 8.67
N LYS A 104 14.70 -16.50 7.98
CA LYS A 104 14.07 -17.76 7.59
C LYS A 104 14.83 -18.44 6.45
N PHE A 105 15.38 -17.66 5.53
CA PHE A 105 16.02 -18.16 4.30
C PHE A 105 17.54 -17.99 4.34
N SER A 106 18.25 -18.84 3.60
CA SER A 106 19.70 -18.73 3.44
C SER A 106 20.07 -17.67 2.39
N ASP A 107 21.31 -17.19 2.44
CA ASP A 107 21.86 -16.31 1.40
C ASP A 107 21.69 -16.90 -0.01
N ALA A 108 21.88 -18.21 -0.16
CA ALA A 108 21.73 -18.89 -1.44
C ALA A 108 20.27 -18.89 -1.96
N ASP A 109 19.28 -18.94 -1.06
CA ASP A 109 17.86 -18.86 -1.45
C ASP A 109 17.52 -17.45 -1.96
N TYR A 110 18.10 -16.42 -1.32
CA TYR A 110 17.96 -15.02 -1.75
C TYR A 110 18.66 -14.77 -3.09
N ASP A 111 19.91 -15.23 -3.23
CA ASP A 111 20.67 -15.12 -4.48
C ASP A 111 19.93 -15.82 -5.64
N ALA A 112 19.31 -16.98 -5.37
CA ALA A 112 18.51 -17.70 -6.35
C ALA A 112 17.22 -16.96 -6.75
N ALA A 113 16.68 -16.12 -5.87
CA ALA A 113 15.54 -15.25 -6.16
C ALA A 113 15.96 -13.91 -6.80
N GLY A 114 17.27 -13.66 -6.98
CA GLY A 114 17.80 -12.40 -7.51
C GLY A 114 17.79 -11.25 -6.51
N ILE A 115 17.69 -11.53 -5.21
CA ILE A 115 17.70 -10.54 -4.13
C ILE A 115 19.08 -10.56 -3.47
N ASP A 116 19.88 -9.53 -3.70
CA ASP A 116 21.28 -9.54 -3.29
C ASP A 116 21.50 -9.06 -1.83
N ALA A 117 22.77 -8.91 -1.43
CA ALA A 117 23.10 -8.45 -0.08
C ALA A 117 22.66 -7.00 0.22
N GLU A 118 22.64 -6.12 -0.79
CA GLU A 118 22.22 -4.72 -0.66
C GLU A 118 20.69 -4.63 -0.59
N ASP A 119 19.97 -5.44 -1.37
CA ASP A 119 18.52 -5.55 -1.28
C ASP A 119 18.08 -6.04 0.12
N ARG A 120 18.76 -7.06 0.65
CA ARG A 120 18.54 -7.53 2.03
C ARG A 120 18.90 -6.48 3.07
N HIS A 121 19.90 -5.64 2.80
CA HIS A 121 20.20 -4.49 3.66
C HIS A 121 19.05 -3.48 3.65
N LEU A 122 18.42 -3.23 2.49
CA LEU A 122 17.26 -2.35 2.39
C LEU A 122 16.06 -2.91 3.17
N ILE A 123 15.75 -4.21 3.06
CA ILE A 123 14.67 -4.85 3.84
C ILE A 123 14.96 -4.73 5.35
N ARG A 124 16.23 -4.88 5.76
CA ARG A 124 16.63 -4.66 7.17
C ARG A 124 16.42 -3.21 7.59
N HIS A 125 16.65 -2.26 6.69
CA HIS A 125 16.38 -0.85 6.97
C HIS A 125 14.88 -0.56 7.10
N PHE A 126 14.02 -1.21 6.30
CA PHE A 126 12.56 -1.13 6.46
C PHE A 126 12.15 -1.61 7.86
N ALA A 127 12.67 -2.76 8.32
CA ALA A 127 12.45 -3.22 9.69
C ALA A 127 12.87 -2.19 10.77
N GLN A 128 13.93 -1.40 10.53
CA GLN A 128 14.34 -0.33 11.44
C GLN A 128 13.39 0.87 11.40
N GLN A 129 12.79 1.18 10.25
CA GLN A 129 11.79 2.23 10.10
C GLN A 129 10.54 1.89 10.94
N GLU A 130 10.11 0.62 10.94
CA GLU A 130 8.96 0.18 11.75
C GLU A 130 9.17 0.35 13.25
N ILE A 131 10.42 0.33 13.74
CA ILE A 131 10.71 0.68 15.13
C ILE A 131 10.35 2.15 15.40
N GLY A 132 10.74 3.04 14.49
CA GLY A 132 10.44 4.47 14.58
C GLY A 132 8.94 4.74 14.53
N HIS A 133 8.24 4.11 13.59
CA HIS A 133 6.79 4.22 13.46
C HIS A 133 6.07 3.67 14.70
N ALA A 134 6.40 2.45 15.14
CA ALA A 134 5.81 1.85 16.34
C ALA A 134 6.04 2.69 17.60
N VAL A 135 7.21 3.30 17.76
CA VAL A 135 7.50 4.22 18.87
C VAL A 135 6.65 5.48 18.78
N ALA A 136 6.55 6.09 17.60
CA ALA A 136 5.72 7.28 17.40
C ALA A 136 4.26 7.01 17.75
N LEU A 137 3.67 5.94 17.20
CA LEU A 137 2.28 5.56 17.44
C LEU A 137 2.04 5.13 18.90
N SER A 138 2.97 4.40 19.51
CA SER A 138 2.89 4.06 20.93
C SER A 138 2.90 5.31 21.82
N ASN A 139 3.70 6.32 21.48
CA ASN A 139 3.74 7.59 22.21
C ASN A 139 2.45 8.40 22.03
N MET A 140 1.78 8.32 20.87
CA MET A 140 0.46 8.93 20.63
C MET A 140 -0.62 8.33 21.54
N LEU A 141 -0.56 7.01 21.75
CA LEU A 141 -1.54 6.23 22.53
C LEU A 141 -1.24 6.19 24.04
N GLY A 142 0.01 6.44 24.41
CA GLY A 142 0.46 6.46 25.80
C GLY A 142 0.44 5.07 26.47
N PRO A 143 0.20 4.99 27.79
CA PRO A 143 0.29 3.74 28.55
C PRO A 143 -0.63 2.60 28.07
N ASN A 144 -1.71 2.95 27.36
CA ASN A 144 -2.70 2.00 26.85
C ASN A 144 -2.40 1.51 25.43
N ALA A 145 -1.26 1.90 24.84
CA ALA A 145 -0.83 1.40 23.53
C ALA A 145 -0.80 -0.14 23.53
N PRO A 146 -1.43 -0.80 22.54
CA PRO A 146 -1.27 -2.24 22.32
C PRO A 146 0.20 -2.65 22.32
N LYS A 147 0.48 -3.85 22.80
CA LYS A 147 1.80 -4.48 22.73
C LYS A 147 1.88 -5.41 21.52
N MET A 148 3.11 -5.64 21.05
CA MET A 148 3.41 -6.56 19.95
C MET A 148 2.81 -7.95 20.22
N CYS A 149 2.26 -8.56 19.18
CA CYS A 149 1.61 -9.86 19.24
C CYS A 149 2.55 -10.96 18.71
N SER A 150 2.02 -12.17 18.57
CA SER A 150 2.65 -13.27 17.84
C SER A 150 1.96 -13.45 16.50
N TYR A 151 2.74 -13.79 15.47
CA TYR A 151 2.29 -13.80 14.09
C TYR A 151 2.52 -15.16 13.44
N ARG A 152 1.86 -15.40 12.30
CA ARG A 152 2.11 -16.54 11.42
C ARG A 152 2.23 -16.06 9.99
N TYR A 153 3.05 -16.75 9.22
CA TYR A 153 3.21 -16.51 7.80
C TYR A 153 3.38 -17.85 7.08
N ASP A 154 2.64 -18.03 5.99
CA ASP A 154 2.53 -19.34 5.33
C ASP A 154 3.48 -19.52 4.14
N PHE A 155 4.28 -18.50 3.80
CA PHE A 155 5.26 -18.56 2.72
C PHE A 155 6.41 -19.55 3.01
N GLN A 156 6.89 -20.19 1.95
CA GLN A 156 7.93 -21.21 1.94
C GLN A 156 9.15 -20.84 1.10
N THR A 157 9.05 -19.81 0.27
CA THR A 157 10.14 -19.34 -0.61
C THR A 157 10.37 -17.84 -0.49
N VAL A 158 11.54 -17.36 -0.92
CA VAL A 158 11.84 -15.91 -0.95
C VAL A 158 10.85 -15.14 -1.81
N PRO A 159 10.48 -15.57 -3.04
CA PRO A 159 9.45 -14.89 -3.82
C PRO A 159 8.09 -14.79 -3.11
N GLU A 160 7.64 -15.85 -2.43
CA GLU A 160 6.40 -15.80 -1.64
C GLU A 160 6.50 -14.85 -0.43
N PHE A 161 7.68 -14.73 0.19
CA PHE A 161 7.92 -13.72 1.23
C PHE A 161 7.84 -12.29 0.68
N ILE A 162 8.40 -12.04 -0.50
CA ILE A 162 8.36 -10.73 -1.15
C ILE A 162 6.93 -10.37 -1.57
N ASP A 163 6.18 -11.28 -2.23
CA ASP A 163 4.76 -11.07 -2.57
C ASP A 163 3.92 -10.83 -1.31
N PHE A 164 4.14 -11.60 -0.23
CA PHE A 164 3.42 -11.36 1.02
C PHE A 164 3.73 -9.99 1.62
N SER A 165 4.99 -9.56 1.61
CA SER A 165 5.41 -8.23 2.10
C SER A 165 4.81 -7.12 1.25
N GLN A 166 4.82 -7.28 -0.08
CA GLN A 166 4.21 -6.35 -1.04
C GLN A 166 2.72 -6.13 -0.73
N ARG A 167 1.97 -7.21 -0.51
CA ARG A 167 0.53 -7.12 -0.20
C ARG A 167 0.31 -6.56 1.20
N LEU A 168 1.12 -6.99 2.17
CA LEU A 168 0.95 -6.61 3.57
C LEU A 168 1.15 -5.12 3.78
N THR A 169 2.19 -4.55 3.18
CA THR A 169 2.41 -3.11 3.22
C THR A 169 1.33 -2.37 2.45
N LYS A 170 0.73 -2.95 1.37
CA LYS A 170 -0.37 -2.30 0.67
C LYS A 170 -1.62 -2.11 1.54
N TRP A 171 -2.07 -3.13 2.27
CA TRP A 171 -3.24 -2.94 3.14
C TRP A 171 -2.92 -2.12 4.39
N GLY A 172 -1.67 -2.15 4.86
CA GLY A 172 -1.17 -1.26 5.91
C GLY A 172 -1.30 0.20 5.52
N GLU A 173 -0.65 0.57 4.41
CA GLU A 173 -0.66 1.95 3.92
C GLU A 173 -2.07 2.44 3.62
N SER A 174 -2.86 1.59 2.95
CA SER A 174 -4.19 1.96 2.50
C SER A 174 -5.13 2.13 3.67
N GLY A 175 -4.95 1.35 4.73
CA GLY A 175 -5.71 1.50 5.97
C GLY A 175 -5.54 2.89 6.57
N VAL A 176 -4.31 3.35 6.70
CA VAL A 176 -3.99 4.68 7.23
C VAL A 176 -4.49 5.79 6.31
N TYR A 177 -4.22 5.72 5.01
CA TYR A 177 -4.70 6.72 4.04
C TYR A 177 -6.22 6.88 4.09
N GLY A 178 -6.97 5.81 4.40
CA GLY A 178 -8.42 5.84 4.48
C GLY A 178 -9.01 6.59 5.69
N PHE A 179 -8.25 6.76 6.78
CA PHE A 179 -8.75 7.47 7.96
C PHE A 179 -7.97 8.72 8.34
N LEU A 180 -6.83 8.99 7.69
CA LEU A 180 -5.93 10.09 8.06
C LEU A 180 -6.63 11.46 8.12
N ASN A 181 -7.54 11.72 7.17
CA ASN A 181 -8.34 12.94 7.11
C ASN A 181 -9.47 13.01 8.14
N LEU A 182 -9.75 11.91 8.85
CA LEU A 182 -10.81 11.79 9.86
C LEU A 182 -10.27 11.99 11.28
N LEU A 183 -8.96 12.03 11.49
CA LEU A 183 -8.35 12.22 12.81
C LEU A 183 -8.63 13.61 13.38
N ASP A 184 -8.97 13.66 14.66
CA ASP A 184 -9.25 14.90 15.38
C ASP A 184 -7.97 15.70 15.65
N ASN A 185 -6.87 15.03 16.02
CA ASN A 185 -5.58 15.68 16.21
C ASN A 185 -4.76 15.77 14.91
N ARG A 186 -4.72 16.97 14.32
CA ARG A 186 -3.93 17.27 13.12
C ARG A 186 -2.42 17.03 13.29
N ALA A 187 -1.88 17.15 14.50
CA ALA A 187 -0.46 16.87 14.75
C ALA A 187 -0.17 15.36 14.65
N SER A 188 -1.06 14.53 15.19
CA SER A 188 -1.00 13.06 15.03
C SER A 188 -1.14 12.69 13.56
N ALA A 189 -2.12 13.26 12.86
CA ALA A 189 -2.33 13.04 11.43
C ALA A 189 -1.11 13.43 10.59
N GLN A 190 -0.43 14.53 10.92
CA GLN A 190 0.76 14.99 10.20
C GLN A 190 1.96 14.06 10.41
N ILE A 191 2.17 13.55 11.63
CA ILE A 191 3.24 12.58 11.89
C ILE A 191 2.93 11.26 11.18
N LEU A 192 1.68 10.80 11.27
CA LEU A 192 1.23 9.59 10.58
C LEU A 192 1.33 9.73 9.06
N LEU A 193 1.08 10.92 8.50
CA LEU A 193 1.31 11.19 7.08
C LEU A 193 2.79 11.01 6.69
N GLN A 194 3.71 11.41 7.55
CA GLN A 194 5.14 11.27 7.30
C GLN A 194 5.59 9.81 7.35
N SER A 195 5.08 9.01 8.31
CA SER A 195 5.38 7.57 8.35
C SER A 195 4.75 6.83 7.18
N ILE A 196 3.47 7.07 6.89
CA ILE A 196 2.76 6.30 5.85
C ILE A 196 3.30 6.56 4.45
N THR A 197 3.78 7.78 4.17
CA THR A 197 4.50 8.05 2.90
C THR A 197 5.84 7.32 2.79
N THR A 198 6.39 6.85 3.90
CA THR A 198 7.56 5.95 3.94
C THR A 198 7.14 4.52 3.67
N GLU A 199 6.05 4.02 4.26
CA GLU A 199 5.48 2.69 3.94
C GLU A 199 5.12 2.55 2.45
N ALA A 200 4.58 3.60 1.82
CA ALA A 200 4.35 3.60 0.37
C ALA A 200 5.63 3.36 -0.46
N ARG A 201 6.77 3.85 0.02
CA ARG A 201 8.08 3.60 -0.62
C ARG A 201 8.58 2.17 -0.36
N GLN A 202 8.21 1.57 0.76
CA GLN A 202 8.51 0.18 1.05
C GLN A 202 7.69 -0.74 0.15
N GLN A 203 6.39 -0.47 0.00
CA GLN A 203 5.52 -1.19 -0.92
C GLN A 203 6.05 -1.11 -2.36
N PHE A 204 6.42 0.11 -2.80
CA PHE A 204 7.11 0.35 -4.06
C PHE A 204 8.36 -0.54 -4.23
N ALA A 205 9.19 -0.63 -3.20
CA ALA A 205 10.42 -1.42 -3.24
C ALA A 205 10.13 -2.93 -3.26
N PHE A 206 9.14 -3.41 -2.51
CA PHE A 206 8.71 -4.81 -2.59
C PHE A 206 8.17 -5.17 -3.97
N ARG A 207 7.49 -4.25 -4.67
CA ARG A 207 7.12 -4.44 -6.08
C ARG A 207 8.36 -4.55 -6.98
N GLN A 208 9.40 -3.74 -6.75
CA GLN A 208 10.67 -3.86 -7.48
C GLN A 208 11.33 -5.22 -7.24
N PHE A 209 11.36 -5.68 -6.00
CA PHE A 209 11.89 -6.99 -5.61
C PHE A 209 11.08 -8.14 -6.21
N GLU A 210 9.78 -7.97 -6.41
CA GLU A 210 8.94 -8.99 -7.06
C GLU A 210 9.11 -8.99 -8.59
N GLY A 211 9.67 -7.93 -9.17
CA GLY A 211 9.75 -7.75 -10.63
C GLY A 211 8.48 -7.15 -11.25
N LEU A 212 7.66 -6.45 -10.46
CA LEU A 212 6.47 -5.72 -10.90
C LEU A 212 6.79 -4.25 -11.18
N PHE A 213 5.94 -3.55 -11.95
CA PHE A 213 6.14 -2.11 -12.15
C PHE A 213 5.90 -1.36 -10.83
N PRO A 214 6.82 -0.48 -10.40
CA PRO A 214 6.83 -0.06 -9.00
C PRO A 214 5.94 1.15 -8.69
N VAL A 215 5.52 1.95 -9.69
CA VAL A 215 4.59 3.10 -9.49
C VAL A 215 3.39 2.97 -10.42
N PRO A 216 2.43 2.11 -10.12
CA PRO A 216 1.49 1.68 -11.15
C PRO A 216 0.14 2.44 -11.03
N GLU A 217 0.02 3.33 -10.03
CA GLU A 217 -1.10 4.27 -9.80
C GLU A 217 -0.65 5.73 -9.72
N TRP A 218 -1.62 6.66 -9.74
CA TRP A 218 -1.36 8.11 -9.61
C TRP A 218 -1.62 8.65 -8.21
N PHE A 219 -2.49 7.98 -7.45
CA PHE A 219 -2.87 8.37 -6.10
C PHE A 219 -2.96 7.12 -5.25
N GLU A 220 -2.42 7.17 -4.04
CA GLU A 220 -2.51 6.02 -3.13
C GLU A 220 -3.96 5.78 -2.69
N THR A 221 -4.32 4.49 -2.66
CA THR A 221 -5.66 4.04 -2.32
C THR A 221 -5.88 4.10 -0.81
N GLY A 222 -7.00 4.68 -0.36
CA GLY A 222 -7.45 4.59 1.05
C GLY A 222 -8.55 3.53 1.22
N ILE A 223 -8.54 2.78 2.33
CA ILE A 223 -9.61 1.84 2.71
C ILE A 223 -10.10 2.07 4.15
N PRO A 224 -11.36 1.73 4.49
CA PRO A 224 -11.85 1.85 5.86
C PRO A 224 -11.05 1.03 6.87
N GLN A 225 -11.03 1.44 8.14
CA GLN A 225 -10.33 0.71 9.21
C GLN A 225 -10.83 -0.73 9.37
N SER A 226 -12.14 -0.95 9.24
CA SER A 226 -12.73 -2.30 9.28
C SER A 226 -12.18 -3.21 8.16
N TRP A 227 -11.85 -2.63 7.00
CA TRP A 227 -11.27 -3.35 5.87
C TRP A 227 -9.81 -3.72 6.15
N ALA A 228 -9.01 -2.76 6.59
CA ALA A 228 -7.62 -3.00 6.98
C ALA A 228 -7.54 -4.04 8.12
N TRP A 229 -8.40 -3.95 9.14
CA TRP A 229 -8.45 -4.93 10.21
C TRP A 229 -8.93 -6.32 9.77
N THR A 230 -9.87 -6.39 8.83
CA THR A 230 -10.30 -7.66 8.22
C THR A 230 -9.15 -8.37 7.53
N LEU A 231 -8.25 -7.63 6.86
CA LEU A 231 -7.08 -8.16 6.16
C LEU A 231 -5.92 -8.51 7.10
N LEU A 232 -5.68 -7.70 8.13
CA LEU A 232 -4.57 -7.84 9.06
C LEU A 232 -4.79 -8.95 10.10
N SER A 233 -5.98 -8.98 10.72
CA SER A 233 -6.25 -9.85 11.87
C SER A 233 -6.04 -11.36 11.65
N PRO A 234 -6.26 -11.98 10.46
CA PRO A 234 -5.98 -13.40 10.24
C PRO A 234 -4.52 -13.82 10.53
N TRP A 235 -3.58 -12.89 10.38
CA TRP A 235 -2.14 -13.13 10.50
C TRP A 235 -1.62 -13.03 11.93
N ILE A 236 -2.46 -12.59 12.87
CA ILE A 236 -2.12 -12.47 14.29
C ILE A 236 -2.63 -13.71 15.04
N VAL A 237 -1.71 -14.47 15.61
CA VAL A 237 -2.00 -15.72 16.33
C VAL A 237 -2.54 -15.44 17.74
N SER A 238 -1.84 -14.60 18.50
CA SER A 238 -2.23 -14.22 19.86
C SER A 238 -1.54 -12.93 20.29
N CYS A 239 -2.16 -12.18 21.20
CA CYS A 239 -1.62 -10.94 21.76
C CYS A 239 -1.49 -11.03 23.29
N PRO A 240 -0.62 -10.21 23.92
CA PRO A 240 -0.56 -10.07 25.37
C PRO A 240 -1.93 -9.77 25.98
N LYS A 241 -2.21 -10.33 27.17
CA LYS A 241 -3.53 -10.24 27.81
C LYS A 241 -3.93 -8.81 28.18
N GLU A 242 -2.96 -7.91 28.35
CA GLU A 242 -3.24 -6.50 28.58
C GLU A 242 -3.81 -5.77 27.36
N ASN A 243 -3.56 -6.27 26.13
CA ASN A 243 -4.07 -5.65 24.91
C ASN A 243 -5.59 -5.65 24.90
N LYS A 244 -6.16 -4.53 24.44
CA LYS A 244 -7.61 -4.38 24.29
C LYS A 244 -8.02 -4.69 22.85
N PRO A 245 -9.19 -5.32 22.65
CA PRO A 245 -9.74 -5.51 21.32
C PRO A 245 -9.88 -4.20 20.56
N ILE A 246 -9.59 -4.25 19.27
CA ILE A 246 -9.83 -3.15 18.34
C ILE A 246 -11.35 -3.04 18.07
N ALA A 247 -11.85 -1.81 18.01
CA ALA A 247 -13.28 -1.51 17.91
C ALA A 247 -13.90 -1.79 16.53
N PHE A 248 -13.08 -2.00 15.50
CA PHE A 248 -13.55 -2.18 14.13
C PHE A 248 -14.04 -3.60 13.90
N GLU A 249 -15.21 -3.70 13.28
CA GLU A 249 -15.79 -4.97 12.85
C GLU A 249 -14.94 -5.61 11.76
N ILE A 250 -15.12 -6.92 11.61
CA ILE A 250 -14.51 -7.70 10.54
C ILE A 250 -15.59 -8.33 9.68
N TYR A 251 -15.28 -8.52 8.41
CA TYR A 251 -16.24 -9.00 7.41
C TYR A 251 -15.89 -10.42 6.94
N PRO A 252 -16.86 -11.17 6.39
CA PRO A 252 -16.60 -12.48 5.82
C PRO A 252 -15.50 -12.43 4.76
N ALA A 253 -14.59 -13.41 4.76
CA ALA A 253 -13.50 -13.46 3.80
C ALA A 253 -14.03 -13.56 2.36
N LEU A 254 -13.36 -12.84 1.46
CA LEU A 254 -13.59 -12.90 0.02
C LEU A 254 -12.34 -13.50 -0.63
N ASN A 255 -12.55 -14.49 -1.49
CA ASN A 255 -11.51 -15.13 -2.27
C ASN A 255 -11.72 -14.83 -3.76
N TRP A 256 -10.73 -14.22 -4.39
CA TRP A 256 -10.65 -14.08 -5.83
C TRP A 256 -9.96 -15.31 -6.42
N THR A 257 -10.77 -16.29 -6.82
CA THR A 257 -10.31 -17.66 -7.11
C THR A 257 -9.47 -17.79 -8.38
N ASN A 258 -9.52 -16.81 -9.28
CA ASN A 258 -8.76 -16.78 -10.52
C ASN A 258 -7.84 -15.55 -10.62
N GLN A 259 -7.24 -15.16 -9.49
CA GLN A 259 -6.22 -14.12 -9.45
C GLN A 259 -4.99 -14.49 -10.30
N PRO A 260 -4.33 -13.51 -10.94
CA PRO A 260 -3.08 -13.73 -11.64
C PRO A 260 -1.97 -14.10 -10.65
N ASP A 261 -0.97 -14.81 -11.16
CA ASP A 261 0.24 -15.13 -10.42
C ASP A 261 1.26 -13.98 -10.61
N ALA A 262 1.32 -13.09 -9.63
CA ALA A 262 2.21 -11.92 -9.64
C ALA A 262 3.69 -12.32 -9.62
N ILE A 263 4.04 -13.38 -8.87
CA ILE A 263 5.39 -13.93 -8.81
C ILE A 263 5.82 -14.43 -10.19
N ALA A 264 4.97 -15.23 -10.86
CA ALA A 264 5.27 -15.74 -12.19
C ALA A 264 5.37 -14.60 -13.23
N ALA A 265 4.52 -13.58 -13.12
CA ALA A 265 4.58 -12.41 -13.99
C ALA A 265 5.88 -11.61 -13.79
N GLY A 266 6.31 -11.38 -12.56
CA GLY A 266 7.56 -10.71 -12.23
C GLY A 266 8.79 -11.50 -12.69
N GLN A 267 8.79 -12.83 -12.51
CA GLN A 267 9.83 -13.71 -13.06
C GLN A 267 9.90 -13.62 -14.59
N ALA A 268 8.75 -13.64 -15.27
CA ALA A 268 8.69 -13.49 -16.73
C ALA A 268 9.18 -12.11 -17.21
N ALA A 269 9.15 -11.09 -16.34
CA ALA A 269 9.69 -9.75 -16.58
C ALA A 269 11.22 -9.66 -16.43
N GLY A 270 11.88 -10.73 -15.96
CA GLY A 270 13.30 -10.75 -15.63
C GLY A 270 13.59 -10.70 -14.13
N GLY A 271 12.58 -10.75 -13.27
CA GLY A 271 12.72 -10.77 -11.81
C GLY A 271 13.00 -9.39 -11.21
N PRO A 272 13.64 -9.35 -10.02
CA PRO A 272 13.94 -8.11 -9.30
C PRO A 272 14.61 -7.06 -10.18
N SER A 273 14.04 -5.85 -10.23
CA SER A 273 14.54 -4.77 -11.09
C SER A 273 14.09 -3.39 -10.62
N ILE A 274 14.88 -2.36 -10.92
CA ILE A 274 14.49 -0.97 -10.62
C ILE A 274 13.19 -0.59 -11.35
N SER A 275 12.98 -1.12 -12.55
CA SER A 275 11.76 -0.92 -13.33
C SER A 275 11.68 -1.95 -14.45
N ASN A 276 10.46 -2.21 -14.91
CA ASN A 276 10.12 -3.10 -16.02
C ASN A 276 8.84 -2.57 -16.70
N ASN A 277 8.31 -3.31 -17.67
CA ASN A 277 7.10 -2.92 -18.41
C ASN A 277 5.87 -3.78 -18.05
N VAL A 278 5.90 -4.49 -16.91
CA VAL A 278 4.76 -5.25 -16.38
C VAL A 278 3.88 -4.29 -15.60
N THR A 279 3.15 -3.50 -16.36
CA THR A 279 2.28 -2.44 -15.82
C THR A 279 0.86 -2.90 -15.55
N ALA A 280 0.48 -4.15 -15.86
CA ALA A 280 -0.85 -4.70 -15.62
C ALA A 280 -0.80 -6.23 -15.52
N LEU A 281 -1.48 -6.80 -14.52
CA LEU A 281 -1.65 -8.24 -14.30
C LEU A 281 -3.04 -8.72 -14.72
N THR A 282 -3.98 -7.80 -14.93
CA THR A 282 -5.32 -8.06 -15.43
C THR A 282 -5.73 -6.99 -16.45
N SER A 283 -6.83 -7.22 -17.17
CA SER A 283 -7.35 -6.27 -18.16
C SER A 283 -8.83 -5.98 -17.97
N GLU A 284 -9.28 -4.82 -18.45
CA GLU A 284 -10.71 -4.50 -18.55
C GLU A 284 -11.49 -5.63 -19.25
N GLY A 285 -12.68 -5.93 -18.72
CA GLY A 285 -13.56 -6.98 -19.24
C GLY A 285 -13.17 -8.41 -18.83
N GLN A 286 -12.01 -8.61 -18.19
CA GLN A 286 -11.60 -9.90 -17.62
C GLN A 286 -12.66 -10.40 -16.65
N GLU A 287 -13.03 -11.67 -16.79
CA GLU A 287 -13.98 -12.33 -15.91
C GLU A 287 -13.27 -12.76 -14.62
N ASN A 288 -13.77 -12.26 -13.48
CA ASN A 288 -13.29 -12.60 -12.15
C ASN A 288 -14.31 -13.46 -11.44
N THR A 289 -13.83 -14.53 -10.82
CA THR A 289 -14.65 -15.47 -10.05
C THR A 289 -14.36 -15.30 -8.57
N PHE A 290 -15.41 -14.99 -7.82
CA PHE A 290 -15.38 -14.75 -6.40
C PHE A 290 -16.03 -15.89 -5.64
N GLN A 291 -15.44 -16.24 -4.50
CA GLN A 291 -16.03 -17.13 -3.50
C GLN A 291 -15.96 -16.44 -2.14
N TRP A 292 -16.98 -16.55 -1.30
CA TRP A 292 -16.96 -15.90 0.02
C TRP A 292 -17.49 -16.79 1.15
N ASP A 293 -17.16 -16.37 2.37
CA ASP A 293 -17.59 -17.03 3.59
C ASP A 293 -18.96 -16.56 4.10
N TYR A 294 -19.58 -17.37 4.95
CA TYR A 294 -20.70 -16.90 5.76
C TYR A 294 -20.22 -15.96 6.87
N PRO A 295 -21.03 -14.98 7.29
CA PRO A 295 -20.82 -14.31 8.58
C PRO A 295 -20.90 -15.33 9.71
N GLY A 296 -20.28 -15.01 10.85
CA GLY A 296 -20.26 -15.90 12.01
C GLY A 296 -18.94 -16.64 12.21
N LYS A 297 -17.97 -16.54 11.29
CA LYS A 297 -16.63 -17.11 11.49
C LYS A 297 -15.81 -16.27 12.46
N THR A 298 -15.15 -16.93 13.40
CA THR A 298 -14.22 -16.30 14.34
C THR A 298 -12.85 -16.09 13.70
N GLN A 299 -12.25 -14.92 13.91
CA GLN A 299 -10.97 -14.53 13.36
C GLN A 299 -10.21 -13.58 14.30
N GLY A 300 -8.89 -13.61 14.18
CA GLY A 300 -8.00 -12.65 14.84
C GLY A 300 -7.72 -12.93 16.31
N PRO A 301 -6.85 -12.11 16.92
CA PRO A 301 -6.31 -12.38 18.25
C PRO A 301 -7.34 -12.15 19.36
N TYR A 302 -8.43 -11.44 19.05
CA TYR A 302 -9.49 -11.08 20.00
C TYR A 302 -10.77 -11.92 19.80
N GLN A 303 -10.72 -12.99 19.00
CA GLN A 303 -11.86 -13.86 18.71
C GLN A 303 -13.09 -13.09 18.21
N GLN A 304 -12.87 -12.09 17.36
CA GLN A 304 -13.96 -11.36 16.73
C GLN A 304 -14.68 -12.25 15.74
N THR A 305 -15.97 -12.00 15.57
CA THR A 305 -16.81 -12.76 14.64
C THR A 305 -17.12 -11.90 13.43
N THR A 306 -17.02 -12.48 12.23
CA THR A 306 -17.35 -11.81 10.97
C THR A 306 -18.83 -11.44 10.90
N THR A 307 -19.14 -10.21 10.47
CA THR A 307 -20.50 -9.68 10.39
C THR A 307 -20.80 -9.06 9.03
N THR A 308 -22.09 -8.91 8.70
CA THR A 308 -22.56 -8.11 7.57
C THR A 308 -23.81 -7.36 7.99
N HIS A 309 -23.96 -6.12 7.53
CA HIS A 309 -25.13 -5.26 7.80
C HIS A 309 -26.19 -5.34 6.70
N THR A 310 -26.06 -6.31 5.81
CA THR A 310 -26.91 -6.45 4.61
C THR A 310 -27.73 -7.74 4.68
N SER A 311 -28.60 -7.96 3.71
CA SER A 311 -29.30 -9.24 3.54
C SER A 311 -28.37 -10.42 3.21
N GLY A 312 -27.07 -10.18 3.02
CA GLY A 312 -26.08 -11.19 2.66
C GLY A 312 -26.04 -11.53 1.16
N VAL A 313 -26.96 -10.99 0.35
CA VAL A 313 -26.99 -11.22 -1.10
C VAL A 313 -26.19 -10.11 -1.80
N PRO A 314 -25.03 -10.43 -2.40
CA PRO A 314 -24.22 -9.42 -3.08
C PRO A 314 -24.79 -9.11 -4.46
N LYS A 315 -24.69 -7.84 -4.87
CA LYS A 315 -25.15 -7.36 -6.18
C LYS A 315 -24.02 -6.81 -7.03
N PHE A 316 -22.96 -6.28 -6.40
CA PHE A 316 -21.85 -5.65 -7.09
C PHE A 316 -20.51 -6.11 -6.52
N ALA A 317 -19.50 -6.17 -7.39
CA ALA A 317 -18.11 -6.12 -6.97
C ALA A 317 -17.67 -4.64 -6.96
N ALA A 318 -17.29 -4.15 -5.78
CA ALA A 318 -16.83 -2.80 -5.54
C ALA A 318 -15.29 -2.78 -5.57
N TYR A 319 -14.72 -2.20 -6.60
CA TYR A 319 -13.28 -2.01 -6.77
C TYR A 319 -12.88 -0.64 -6.21
N VAL A 320 -12.23 -0.62 -5.06
CA VAL A 320 -11.72 0.59 -4.41
C VAL A 320 -10.30 0.82 -4.90
N SER A 321 -10.07 1.92 -5.62
CA SER A 321 -8.77 2.26 -6.18
C SER A 321 -8.59 3.77 -6.20
N GLN A 322 -7.36 4.20 -5.88
CA GLN A 322 -6.96 5.59 -5.83
C GLN A 322 -7.93 6.37 -4.93
N PHE A 323 -8.72 7.29 -5.48
CA PHE A 323 -9.68 8.06 -4.69
C PHE A 323 -11.16 7.74 -4.99
N ASN A 324 -11.47 6.70 -5.77
CA ASN A 324 -12.84 6.37 -6.17
C ASN A 324 -13.18 4.88 -5.99
N VAL A 325 -14.48 4.58 -6.03
CA VAL A 325 -15.00 3.20 -6.07
C VAL A 325 -15.67 2.97 -7.42
N THR A 326 -15.25 1.92 -8.12
CA THR A 326 -15.85 1.49 -9.39
C THR A 326 -16.59 0.18 -9.18
N TYR A 327 -17.82 0.07 -9.67
CA TYR A 327 -18.65 -1.11 -9.46
C TYR A 327 -18.80 -1.91 -10.76
N ALA A 328 -18.79 -3.24 -10.62
CA ALA A 328 -19.23 -4.17 -11.65
C ALA A 328 -20.43 -4.98 -11.15
N PRO A 329 -21.53 -5.09 -11.92
CA PRO A 329 -22.63 -5.97 -11.57
C PRO A 329 -22.17 -7.42 -11.46
N LEU A 330 -22.64 -8.11 -10.42
CA LEU A 330 -22.43 -9.54 -10.27
C LEU A 330 -23.43 -10.34 -11.12
N TYR A 331 -22.97 -11.45 -11.65
CA TYR A 331 -23.78 -12.47 -12.33
C TYR A 331 -23.34 -13.86 -11.88
N ASP A 332 -24.12 -14.88 -12.25
CA ASP A 332 -23.94 -16.27 -11.77
C ASP A 332 -23.82 -16.35 -10.24
N VAL A 333 -24.66 -15.57 -9.54
CA VAL A 333 -24.67 -15.51 -8.07
C VAL A 333 -25.34 -16.77 -7.52
N ASP A 334 -24.55 -17.62 -6.86
CA ASP A 334 -24.99 -18.80 -6.13
C ASP A 334 -24.81 -18.55 -4.63
N MET A 335 -25.91 -18.47 -3.90
CA MET A 335 -25.91 -18.21 -2.45
C MET A 335 -25.60 -19.45 -1.60
N ASP A 336 -25.78 -20.65 -2.16
CA ASP A 336 -25.51 -21.92 -1.48
C ASP A 336 -24.00 -22.22 -1.57
N ALA A 337 -23.44 -22.12 -2.79
CA ALA A 337 -22.01 -22.24 -3.03
C ALA A 337 -21.21 -21.00 -2.60
N ARG A 338 -21.90 -19.85 -2.43
CA ARG A 338 -21.32 -18.52 -2.20
C ARG A 338 -20.28 -18.17 -3.25
N THR A 339 -20.70 -18.28 -4.50
CA THR A 339 -19.89 -17.92 -5.67
C THR A 339 -20.60 -16.89 -6.53
N ALA A 340 -19.83 -16.03 -7.18
CA ALA A 340 -20.35 -15.04 -8.11
C ALA A 340 -19.25 -14.65 -9.09
N LYS A 341 -19.63 -14.06 -10.21
CA LYS A 341 -18.70 -13.52 -11.20
C LYS A 341 -18.94 -12.04 -11.43
N ALA A 342 -17.88 -11.33 -11.78
CA ALA A 342 -17.95 -9.97 -12.28
C ALA A 342 -16.98 -9.80 -13.44
N ARG A 343 -17.24 -8.85 -14.34
CA ARG A 343 -16.22 -8.41 -15.30
C ARG A 343 -15.49 -7.23 -14.71
N GLN A 344 -14.16 -7.25 -14.71
CA GLN A 344 -13.34 -6.12 -14.28
C GLN A 344 -13.81 -4.87 -15.05
N PRO A 345 -14.20 -3.79 -14.36
CA PRO A 345 -14.61 -2.56 -15.03
C PRO A 345 -13.39 -1.91 -15.70
N GLY A 346 -13.61 -1.05 -16.68
CA GLY A 346 -12.58 -0.06 -17.05
C GLY A 346 -12.44 0.95 -15.92
N GLY A 347 -11.24 1.53 -15.71
CA GLY A 347 -11.02 2.45 -14.59
C GLY A 347 -10.26 3.67 -15.00
N LYS A 348 -11.02 4.64 -15.50
CA LYS A 348 -10.53 5.99 -15.65
C LYS A 348 -10.61 6.69 -14.30
N VAL A 349 -9.50 7.28 -13.88
CA VAL A 349 -9.45 8.15 -12.69
C VAL A 349 -10.23 9.44 -12.93
N TYR A 350 -10.18 9.95 -14.17
CA TYR A 350 -10.95 11.11 -14.64
C TYR A 350 -11.82 10.71 -15.83
N PRO A 351 -13.03 11.28 -16.01
CA PRO A 351 -13.93 10.93 -17.13
C PRO A 351 -13.27 10.97 -18.52
N GLU A 352 -12.35 11.92 -18.74
CA GLU A 352 -11.59 12.12 -19.99
C GLU A 352 -10.11 11.68 -19.89
N GLY A 353 -9.73 10.96 -18.83
CA GLY A 353 -8.35 10.51 -18.60
C GLY A 353 -8.06 9.09 -19.14
N PRO A 354 -6.77 8.70 -19.23
CA PRO A 354 -6.39 7.31 -19.47
C PRO A 354 -6.94 6.38 -18.36
N SER A 355 -7.22 5.14 -18.73
CA SER A 355 -7.58 4.09 -17.77
C SER A 355 -6.33 3.63 -17.04
N LEU A 356 -6.43 3.48 -15.72
CA LEU A 356 -5.33 3.07 -14.84
C LEU A 356 -5.90 2.23 -13.67
N ILE A 357 -6.36 1.01 -13.98
CA ILE A 357 -6.58 -0.03 -12.96
C ILE A 357 -5.40 -0.98 -13.00
N ASN A 358 -4.28 -0.42 -12.59
CA ASN A 358 -3.00 -1.05 -12.69
C ASN A 358 -2.30 -0.97 -11.31
N SER A 359 -2.98 -1.18 -10.18
CA SER A 359 -2.27 -1.34 -8.91
C SER A 359 -2.81 -2.49 -8.08
N THR A 360 -2.16 -2.73 -6.95
CA THR A 360 -2.71 -3.53 -5.87
C THR A 360 -3.85 -2.77 -5.21
N ILE A 361 -5.07 -3.04 -5.64
CA ILE A 361 -6.30 -2.38 -5.19
C ILE A 361 -7.11 -3.32 -4.30
N PHE A 362 -8.33 -2.93 -3.93
CA PHE A 362 -9.20 -3.73 -3.09
C PHE A 362 -10.53 -4.00 -3.76
N VAL A 363 -11.06 -5.21 -3.58
CA VAL A 363 -12.39 -5.58 -4.03
C VAL A 363 -13.22 -6.07 -2.85
N ALA A 364 -14.47 -5.64 -2.77
CA ALA A 364 -15.46 -6.20 -1.85
C ALA A 364 -16.77 -6.49 -2.59
N LEU A 365 -17.54 -7.45 -2.09
CA LEU A 365 -18.89 -7.69 -2.58
C LEU A 365 -19.87 -6.82 -1.79
N THR A 366 -20.68 -6.02 -2.49
CA THR A 366 -21.60 -5.06 -1.88
C THR A 366 -23.05 -5.28 -2.30
N SER A 367 -23.97 -4.84 -1.45
CA SER A 367 -25.42 -4.89 -1.69
C SER A 367 -25.97 -3.73 -2.54
N ASN A 368 -25.19 -2.66 -2.71
CA ASN A 368 -25.49 -1.50 -3.54
C ASN A 368 -24.21 -0.93 -4.21
N ASP A 369 -24.40 0.06 -5.07
CA ASP A 369 -23.39 0.77 -5.86
C ASP A 369 -23.32 2.26 -5.48
N ALA A 370 -23.47 2.56 -4.18
CA ALA A 370 -23.46 3.93 -3.71
C ALA A 370 -22.14 4.65 -4.03
N HIS A 371 -22.22 5.92 -4.39
CA HIS A 371 -21.06 6.72 -4.77
C HIS A 371 -20.22 7.09 -3.54
N TYR A 372 -18.94 6.73 -3.59
CA TYR A 372 -17.97 7.02 -2.54
C TYR A 372 -16.76 7.79 -3.08
N THR A 373 -16.24 8.64 -2.21
CA THR A 373 -15.05 9.47 -2.34
C THR A 373 -14.24 9.34 -1.05
N PRO A 374 -13.02 9.89 -0.95
CA PRO A 374 -12.25 9.84 0.29
C PRO A 374 -12.95 10.53 1.48
N ALA A 375 -13.95 11.39 1.23
CA ALA A 375 -14.71 12.06 2.27
C ALA A 375 -15.77 11.16 2.94
N ASN A 376 -16.27 10.12 2.26
CA ASN A 376 -17.39 9.31 2.73
C ASN A 376 -17.22 7.80 2.54
N LEU A 377 -16.02 7.32 2.18
CA LEU A 377 -15.75 5.92 1.88
C LEU A 377 -16.14 4.98 3.02
N THR A 378 -15.97 5.37 4.28
CA THR A 378 -16.34 4.56 5.46
C THR A 378 -17.80 4.12 5.47
N LEU A 379 -18.70 4.84 4.78
CA LEU A 379 -20.11 4.44 4.65
C LEU A 379 -20.28 3.11 3.89
N ILE A 380 -19.29 2.67 3.10
CA ILE A 380 -19.31 1.38 2.40
C ILE A 380 -19.44 0.18 3.35
N ASN A 381 -18.95 0.32 4.59
CA ASN A 381 -18.99 -0.71 5.63
C ASN A 381 -20.41 -1.26 5.89
N ASN A 382 -21.44 -0.43 5.76
CA ASN A 382 -22.83 -0.84 5.94
C ASN A 382 -23.40 -1.65 4.77
N HIS A 383 -22.65 -1.75 3.68
CA HIS A 383 -23.07 -2.39 2.44
C HIS A 383 -22.20 -3.57 2.04
N VAL A 384 -21.13 -3.87 2.79
CA VAL A 384 -20.27 -5.04 2.59
C VAL A 384 -21.01 -6.32 2.93
N VAL A 385 -21.02 -7.24 1.97
CA VAL A 385 -21.47 -8.63 2.12
C VAL A 385 -20.28 -9.51 2.48
N ALA A 386 -19.17 -9.35 1.76
CA ALA A 386 -17.91 -10.05 2.02
C ALA A 386 -16.73 -9.24 1.46
N GLY A 387 -15.56 -9.45 2.04
CA GLY A 387 -14.31 -8.78 1.70
C GLY A 387 -13.88 -7.74 2.74
N PRO A 388 -12.87 -6.92 2.44
CA PRO A 388 -12.21 -6.87 1.15
C PRO A 388 -11.33 -8.08 0.87
N ALA A 389 -10.97 -8.25 -0.40
CA ALA A 389 -9.81 -9.00 -0.85
C ALA A 389 -8.82 -8.02 -1.50
N ILE A 390 -7.52 -8.31 -1.38
CA ILE A 390 -6.51 -7.70 -2.24
C ILE A 390 -6.80 -8.11 -3.68
N TYR A 391 -6.79 -7.14 -4.58
CA TYR A 391 -6.97 -7.35 -6.01
C TYR A 391 -5.78 -6.70 -6.73
N GLN A 392 -4.79 -7.51 -7.10
CA GLN A 392 -3.65 -7.06 -7.90
C GLN A 392 -4.08 -6.91 -9.37
N ALA A 393 -4.74 -5.79 -9.66
CA ALA A 393 -4.97 -5.33 -11.02
C ALA A 393 -3.65 -4.73 -11.46
N GLY A 394 -2.70 -5.52 -11.98
CA GLY A 394 -1.27 -5.25 -11.81
C GLY A 394 -0.74 -3.84 -11.80
#